data_AF-A0A2T6ZKE4-F1
#
_entry.id   AF-A0A2T6ZKE4-F1
#
_cell.length_a   1.000
_cell.length_b   1.000
_cell.length_c   1.000
_cell.angle_alpha   90.00
_cell.angle_beta   90.00
_cell.angle_gamma   90.00
#
_symmetry.space_group_name_H-M   'P 1'
#
loop_
_entity.id
_entity.type
_entity.pdbx_description
1 polymer ?
#
loop_
_entity_poly.entity_id
_entity_poly.type
_entity_poly.pdbx_seq_one_letter_code
_entity_poly.pdbx_strand_id
1 'polypeptide(L)'
;MRSIHYSGIKDQELAEWYFNTSLLFVGSEHQYWEKNKSRRKKYGNCRPATGDVISTVMLNSQEEVTTFMLSKITVETTKHDDDDDKSRDNKNRDGQEEGVPKAV
;
A
#
# COMPACT_ATOMS: atom_id res chain seq x y z
N MET A 1 8.35 23.95 33.69
CA MET A 1 8.26 22.93 32.62
C MET A 1 8.67 23.60 31.31
N ARG A 2 9.77 23.16 30.68
CA ARG A 2 10.17 23.67 29.36
C ARG A 2 9.35 22.94 28.29
N SER A 3 8.48 23.67 27.62
CA SER A 3 7.80 23.20 26.40
C SER A 3 8.86 22.97 25.33
N ILE A 4 9.01 21.73 24.86
CA ILE A 4 9.87 21.45 23.72
C ILE A 4 9.09 21.91 22.49
N HIS A 5 9.41 23.11 21.99
CA HIS A 5 8.91 23.60 20.71
C HIS A 5 9.55 22.79 19.58
N TYR A 6 8.96 21.64 19.28
CA TYR A 6 9.13 20.97 17.99
C TYR A 6 8.31 21.76 16.96
N SER A 7 8.90 22.81 16.41
CA SER A 7 8.30 23.58 15.33
C SER A 7 9.36 23.90 14.28
N GLY A 8 9.81 22.86 13.59
CA GLY A 8 10.48 22.97 12.30
C GLY A 8 9.58 22.45 11.19
N ILE A 9 9.67 23.02 9.99
CA ILE A 9 9.02 22.54 8.75
C ILE A 9 9.25 21.02 8.55
N LYS A 10 10.42 20.52 8.99
CA LYS A 10 10.78 19.10 9.00
C LYS A 10 9.83 18.21 9.81
N ASP A 11 9.27 18.71 10.92
CA ASP A 11 8.31 17.94 11.74
C ASP A 11 6.95 17.81 11.04
N GLN A 12 6.58 18.81 10.24
CA GLN A 12 5.35 18.78 9.46
C GLN A 12 5.46 17.82 8.28
N GLU A 13 6.55 17.90 7.51
CA GLU A 13 6.83 16.98 6.40
C GLU A 13 6.97 15.54 6.88
N LEU A 14 7.61 15.30 8.01
CA LEU A 14 7.72 13.97 8.60
C LEU A 14 6.36 13.43 9.06
N ALA A 15 5.52 14.27 9.68
CA ALA A 15 4.17 13.87 10.07
C ALA A 15 3.28 13.58 8.86
N GLU A 16 3.44 14.36 7.78
CA GLU A 16 2.77 14.15 6.49
C GLU A 16 3.19 12.81 5.88
N TRP A 17 4.50 12.57 5.78
CA TRP A 17 5.07 11.33 5.26
C TRP A 17 4.59 10.13 6.07
N TYR A 18 4.73 10.18 7.41
CA TYR A 18 4.32 9.08 8.29
C TYR A 18 2.83 8.80 8.19
N PHE A 19 1.98 9.82 8.10
CA PHE A 19 0.56 9.64 7.86
C PHE A 19 0.29 8.92 6.53
N ASN A 20 1.02 9.26 5.47
CA ASN A 20 0.78 8.69 4.13
C ASN A 20 1.39 7.29 3.93
N THR A 21 2.36 6.88 4.76
CA THR A 21 3.11 5.62 4.62
C THR A 21 2.84 4.60 5.73
N SER A 22 1.96 4.91 6.67
CA SER A 22 1.57 3.99 7.75
C SER A 22 0.12 3.51 7.62
N LEU A 23 -0.17 2.37 8.25
CA LEU A 23 -1.51 1.92 8.60
C LEU A 23 -1.48 1.50 10.07
N LEU A 24 -2.34 2.09 10.89
CA LEU A 24 -2.46 1.76 12.32
C LEU A 24 -3.88 1.31 12.63
N PHE A 25 -4.07 0.05 13.01
CA PHE A 25 -5.37 -0.46 13.43
C PHE A 25 -5.58 -0.19 14.92
N VAL A 26 -6.65 0.52 15.23
CA VAL A 26 -6.98 0.99 16.58
C VAL A 26 -8.39 0.50 16.93
N GLY A 27 -8.55 -0.18 18.07
CA GLY A 27 -9.85 -0.69 18.51
C GLY A 27 -10.95 0.38 18.53
N SER A 28 -12.19 -0.01 18.25
CA SER A 28 -13.34 0.92 18.15
C SER A 28 -13.60 1.71 19.42
N GLU A 29 -13.33 1.10 20.58
CA GLU A 29 -13.53 1.72 21.90
C GLU A 29 -12.33 2.55 22.39
N HIS A 30 -11.28 2.66 21.57
CA HIS A 30 -10.09 3.42 21.96
C HIS A 30 -10.40 4.93 21.98
N GLN A 31 -9.85 5.64 22.97
CA GLN A 31 -10.04 7.09 23.17
C GLN A 31 -9.63 7.97 21.99
N TYR A 32 -8.90 7.40 21.01
CA TYR A 32 -8.56 8.08 19.77
C TYR A 32 -9.80 8.52 18.96
N TRP A 33 -10.92 7.79 19.10
CA TRP A 33 -12.17 8.06 18.40
C TRP A 33 -13.09 9.05 19.12
N GLU A 34 -12.71 9.52 20.31
CA GLU A 34 -13.46 10.53 21.05
C GLU A 34 -13.55 11.84 20.25
N LYS A 35 -14.78 12.34 20.05
CA LYS A 35 -15.06 13.55 19.25
C LYS A 35 -14.35 14.81 19.77
N ASN A 36 -13.94 14.80 21.04
CA ASN A 36 -13.33 15.94 21.71
C ASN A 36 -11.81 16.04 21.50
N LYS A 37 -11.18 15.06 20.82
CA LYS A 37 -9.73 15.03 20.57
C LYS A 37 -9.43 15.29 19.10
N SER A 38 -8.44 16.16 18.84
CA SER A 38 -7.92 16.38 17.49
C SER A 38 -7.10 15.17 17.03
N ARG A 39 -7.51 14.56 15.91
CA ARG A 39 -6.78 13.48 15.26
C ARG A 39 -5.61 14.06 14.46
N ARG A 40 -4.40 13.97 15.04
CA ARG A 40 -3.19 14.58 14.47
C ARG A 40 -2.44 13.60 13.56
N LYS A 41 -1.98 14.07 12.40
CA LYS A 41 -1.21 13.30 11.41
C LYS A 41 0.03 12.61 11.99
N LYS A 42 0.65 13.20 13.02
CA LYS A 42 1.83 12.62 13.71
C LYS A 42 1.57 11.25 14.35
N TYR A 43 0.32 10.83 14.53
CA TYR A 43 -0.03 9.50 15.02
C TYR A 43 -0.14 8.45 13.89
N GLY A 44 0.06 8.86 12.64
CA GLY A 44 -0.10 7.98 11.48
C GLY A 44 -1.56 7.84 11.04
N ASN A 45 -1.78 6.99 10.03
CA ASN A 45 -3.12 6.75 9.49
C ASN A 45 -3.87 5.71 10.32
N CYS A 46 -4.60 6.19 11.33
CA CYS A 46 -5.38 5.33 12.20
C CYS A 46 -6.67 4.87 11.51
N ARG A 47 -6.89 3.55 11.49
CA ARG A 47 -8.10 2.86 11.03
C ARG A 47 -8.78 2.17 12.21
N PRO A 48 -10.13 2.12 12.24
CA PRO A 48 -10.81 1.28 13.21
C PRO A 48 -10.45 -0.18 12.96
N ALA A 49 -10.00 -0.88 14.00
CA ALA A 49 -9.72 -2.30 13.93
C ALA A 49 -11.05 -3.09 13.92
N THR A 50 -11.12 -4.14 13.11
CA THR A 50 -12.23 -5.10 13.15
C THR A 50 -11.78 -6.33 13.93
N GLY A 51 -12.27 -6.46 15.16
CA GLY A 51 -11.91 -7.54 16.08
C GLY A 51 -11.27 -7.01 17.37
N ASP A 52 -11.49 -7.74 18.46
CA ASP A 52 -11.10 -7.29 19.81
C ASP A 52 -9.69 -7.75 20.21
N VAL A 53 -9.15 -8.76 19.51
CA VAL A 53 -7.84 -9.33 19.76
C VAL A 53 -6.94 -9.23 18.54
N ILE A 54 -5.64 -9.11 18.78
CA ILE A 54 -4.64 -8.84 17.73
C ILE A 54 -4.67 -9.84 16.58
N SER A 55 -4.91 -11.13 16.87
CA SER A 55 -4.99 -12.19 15.85
C SER A 55 -6.14 -11.96 14.87
N THR A 56 -7.32 -11.61 15.39
CA THR A 56 -8.49 -11.29 14.58
C THR A 56 -8.27 -10.02 13.77
N VAL A 57 -7.65 -9.00 14.35
CA VAL A 57 -7.28 -7.77 13.62
C VAL A 57 -6.33 -8.07 12.47
N MET A 58 -5.30 -8.90 12.70
CA MET A 58 -4.34 -9.29 11.64
C MET A 58 -5.03 -10.05 10.50
N LEU A 59 -5.90 -11.02 10.81
CA LEU A 59 -6.62 -11.78 9.80
C LEU A 59 -7.57 -10.90 8.99
N ASN A 60 -8.35 -10.05 9.67
CA ASN A 60 -9.35 -9.21 9.01
C ASN A 60 -8.74 -8.06 8.19
N SER A 61 -7.55 -7.59 8.55
CA SER A 61 -6.87 -6.50 7.84
C SER A 61 -5.95 -6.97 6.71
N GLN A 62 -5.79 -8.28 6.51
CA GLN A 62 -4.80 -8.84 5.60
C GLN A 62 -4.93 -8.27 4.17
N GLU A 63 -6.14 -8.27 3.61
CA GLU A 63 -6.38 -7.78 2.25
C GLU A 63 -6.09 -6.27 2.12
N GLU A 64 -6.53 -5.46 3.08
CA GLU A 64 -6.28 -4.01 3.11
C GLU A 64 -4.77 -3.73 3.19
N VAL A 65 -4.06 -4.42 4.09
CA VAL A 65 -2.62 -4.25 4.28
C VAL A 65 -1.85 -4.67 3.04
N THR A 66 -2.17 -5.82 2.44
CA THR A 66 -1.53 -6.26 1.19
C THR A 66 -1.75 -5.25 0.06
N THR A 67 -2.99 -4.78 -0.12
CA THR A 67 -3.33 -3.77 -1.13
C THR A 67 -2.56 -2.47 -0.90
N PHE A 68 -2.51 -2.00 0.35
CA PHE A 68 -1.75 -0.81 0.71
C PHE A 68 -0.26 -0.97 0.40
N MET A 69 0.36 -2.07 0.81
CA MET A 69 1.77 -2.34 0.57
C MET A 69 2.09 -2.41 -0.93
N LEU A 70 1.26 -3.10 -1.72
CA LEU A 70 1.42 -3.16 -3.18
C LEU A 70 1.28 -1.77 -3.83
N SER A 71 0.32 -0.96 -3.37
CA SER A 71 0.13 0.40 -3.90
C SER A 71 1.36 1.30 -3.72
N LYS A 72 2.20 1.03 -2.72
CA LYS A 72 3.45 1.78 -2.51
C LYS A 72 4.56 1.35 -3.46
N ILE A 73 4.57 0.09 -3.88
CA ILE A 73 5.60 -0.46 -4.79
C ILE A 73 5.29 -0.07 -6.24
N THR A 74 4.03 -0.18 -6.68
CA THR A 74 3.64 0.02 -8.09
C THR A 74 3.81 1.47 -8.59
N VAL A 75 3.81 2.45 -7.68
CA VAL A 75 4.02 3.87 -8.02
C VAL A 75 5.50 4.16 -8.36
N GLU A 76 6.44 3.35 -7.89
CA GLU A 76 7.87 3.52 -8.19
C GLU A 76 8.27 2.89 -9.53
N THR A 77 7.63 1.80 -9.95
CA THR A 77 8.01 1.05 -11.16
C THR A 77 7.47 1.63 -12.47
N THR A 78 6.46 2.51 -12.43
CA THR A 78 5.87 3.12 -13.64
C THR A 78 6.58 4.39 -14.13
N LYS A 79 7.74 4.72 -13.56
CA LYS A 79 8.54 5.91 -13.93
C LYS A 79 9.78 5.61 -14.79
N HIS A 80 9.95 4.39 -15.32
CA HIS A 80 11.20 4.01 -15.96
C HIS A 80 11.15 3.21 -17.27
N ASP A 81 10.03 3.22 -18.01
CA ASP A 81 9.93 2.51 -19.30
C ASP A 81 9.38 3.39 -20.45
N ASP A 82 9.95 4.59 -20.63
CA ASP A 82 9.85 5.34 -21.88
C ASP A 82 11.27 5.60 -22.41
N ASP A 83 11.92 4.57 -22.93
CA ASP A 83 12.99 4.75 -23.91
C ASP A 83 12.80 3.76 -25.06
N ASP A 84 12.65 4.36 -26.24
CA ASP A 84 12.48 3.79 -27.57
C ASP A 84 13.41 2.60 -27.86
N ASP A 85 12.83 1.48 -28.31
CA ASP A 85 13.44 0.77 -29.45
C ASP A 85 12.38 0.17 -30.38
N LYS A 86 12.04 0.94 -31.41
CA LYS A 86 11.37 0.42 -32.60
C LYS A 86 12.36 -0.38 -33.42
N SER A 87 12.23 -1.72 -33.42
CA SER A 87 12.82 -2.51 -34.51
C SER A 87 11.98 -3.73 -34.91
N ARG A 88 11.16 -3.47 -35.93
CA ARG A 88 10.97 -4.24 -37.17
C ARG A 88 10.39 -5.65 -37.10
N ASP A 89 9.19 -5.71 -37.67
CA ASP A 89 8.55 -6.84 -38.35
C ASP A 89 9.52 -7.87 -38.93
N ASN A 90 9.25 -9.15 -38.67
CA ASN A 90 9.43 -10.16 -39.71
C ASN A 90 8.35 -11.25 -39.63
N LYS A 91 7.38 -11.16 -40.53
CA LYS A 91 6.40 -12.20 -40.86
C LYS A 91 7.07 -13.30 -41.69
N ASN A 92 6.89 -14.55 -41.29
CA ASN A 92 6.84 -15.76 -42.15
C ASN A 92 6.12 -16.82 -41.29
N ARG A 93 4.81 -17.08 -41.39
CA ARG A 93 3.97 -17.62 -42.48
C ARG A 93 4.23 -19.11 -42.80
N ASP A 94 3.46 -19.94 -42.10
CA ASP A 94 2.69 -21.14 -42.48
C ASP A 94 3.31 -22.39 -43.12
N GLY A 95 2.89 -23.53 -42.53
CA GLY A 95 2.68 -24.84 -43.16
C GLY A 95 3.58 -25.94 -42.58
N GLN A 96 3.11 -27.10 -42.10
CA GLN A 96 1.79 -27.74 -42.16
C GLN A 96 1.84 -29.03 -41.32
N GLU A 97 0.70 -29.38 -40.67
CA GLU A 97 0.19 -30.74 -40.33
C GLU A 97 1.05 -31.72 -39.51
N GLU A 98 0.54 -32.69 -38.77
CA GLU A 98 -0.72 -33.05 -38.09
C GLU A 98 -0.33 -34.38 -37.39
N GLY A 99 -0.90 -34.71 -36.23
CA GLY A 99 -0.76 -36.08 -35.72
C GLY A 99 -0.78 -36.27 -34.21
N VAL A 100 -1.94 -36.02 -33.59
CA VAL A 100 -2.33 -36.71 -32.35
C VAL A 100 -3.52 -37.59 -32.76
N PRO A 101 -3.53 -38.91 -32.47
CA PRO A 101 -4.19 -39.31 -31.23
C PRO A 101 -3.69 -40.59 -30.52
N LYS A 102 -3.92 -40.54 -29.19
CA LYS A 102 -4.41 -41.57 -28.25
C LYS A 102 -3.53 -42.76 -27.81
N ALA A 103 -3.29 -42.75 -26.49
CA ALA A 103 -3.66 -43.73 -25.47
C ALA A 103 -3.29 -45.22 -25.64
N VAL A 104 -2.50 -45.72 -24.67
CA VAL A 104 -2.77 -46.89 -23.81
C VAL A 104 -2.22 -46.59 -22.43
#